data_AF-A0A960XLW8-F1
#
_entry.id   AF-A0A960XLW8-F1
#
_cell.length_a   1.000
_cell.length_b   1.000
_cell.length_c   1.000
_cell.angle_alpha   90.00
_cell.angle_beta   90.00
_cell.angle_gamma   90.00
#
_symmetry.space_group_name_H-M   'P 1'
#
loop_
_entity.id
_entity.type
_entity.pdbx_description
1 polymer ?
#
loop_
_entity_poly.entity_id
_entity_poly.type
_entity_poly.pdbx_seq_one_letter_code
_entity_poly.pdbx_strand_id
1 'polypeptide(L)'
;MAIVQIAPALAPDDPATLKEALDRIATTAGIEEIRAKAKEISATIPAPVKPTSLFDGRSLNGWEGNPDVWRVRDGVIVGGSIEGNPRNEFLTTTSRYTNFVLRLEYKLVGTEGFVNGGVQFHSKRVAQPANEMSGFQADIGAGYSGCLYDESRRNRFLAQAPAEQIQRLEKPGDWNRYEVRCAGSHIRILLNGEKTVDYLEPDPSIPLAGLIGLQIHGNCKAEISFRNLTLGPAPHGEARANVPGGPAAR
;
A
#
# COMPACT_ATOMS: atom_id res chain seq x y z
N MET A 1 -0.54 -6.45 37.72
CA MET A 1 -0.57 -5.25 36.84
C MET A 1 -0.10 -5.50 35.40
N ALA A 2 0.39 -6.68 35.01
CA ALA A 2 0.85 -6.95 33.63
C ALA A 2 -0.28 -7.19 32.59
N ILE A 3 -1.49 -7.57 33.02
CA ILE A 3 -2.60 -7.94 32.13
C ILE A 3 -3.12 -6.73 31.30
N VAL A 4 -2.94 -5.50 31.81
CA VAL A 4 -3.47 -4.28 31.16
C VAL A 4 -2.60 -3.83 29.97
N GLN A 5 -1.34 -4.24 29.87
CA GLN A 5 -0.43 -3.82 28.79
C GLN A 5 -0.52 -4.64 27.50
N ILE A 6 -1.33 -5.72 27.47
CA ILE A 6 -1.41 -6.63 26.32
C ILE A 6 -2.56 -6.24 25.37
N ALA A 7 -3.57 -5.51 25.85
CA ALA A 7 -4.76 -5.16 25.07
C ALA A 7 -4.46 -4.38 23.76
N PRO A 8 -3.49 -3.45 23.71
CA PRO A 8 -3.14 -2.77 22.45
C PRO A 8 -2.32 -3.65 21.48
N ALA A 9 -1.63 -4.68 21.98
CA ALA A 9 -0.79 -5.59 21.19
C ALA A 9 -1.56 -6.80 20.62
N LEU A 10 -2.82 -6.97 21.05
CA LEU A 10 -3.78 -7.95 20.50
C LEU A 10 -4.53 -7.43 19.27
N ALA A 11 -4.05 -6.35 18.63
CA ALA A 11 -4.53 -6.02 17.30
C ALA A 11 -4.19 -7.21 16.37
N PRO A 12 -5.18 -7.92 15.80
CA PRO A 12 -4.99 -9.19 15.09
C PRO A 12 -4.15 -9.09 13.79
N ASP A 13 -3.59 -7.91 13.51
CA ASP A 13 -3.03 -7.55 12.22
C ASP A 13 -1.50 -7.42 12.20
N ASP A 14 -0.82 -7.71 13.31
CA ASP A 14 0.65 -7.65 13.37
C ASP A 14 1.26 -8.81 14.19
N PRO A 15 1.48 -9.98 13.54
CA PRO A 15 2.10 -11.13 14.18
C PRO A 15 3.50 -10.84 14.75
N ALA A 16 4.25 -9.89 14.18
CA ALA A 16 5.58 -9.54 14.67
C ALA A 16 5.48 -8.79 16.01
N THR A 17 4.62 -7.78 16.08
CA THR A 17 4.36 -7.04 17.32
C THR A 17 3.78 -7.95 18.41
N LEU A 18 2.88 -8.87 18.05
CA LEU A 18 2.33 -9.86 18.98
C LEU A 18 3.44 -10.78 19.52
N LYS A 19 4.31 -11.28 18.64
CA LYS A 19 5.43 -12.14 19.04
C LYS A 19 6.40 -11.41 19.97
N GLU A 20 6.78 -10.17 19.65
CA GLU A 20 7.64 -9.35 20.53
C GLU A 20 6.99 -9.06 21.89
N ALA A 21 5.68 -8.85 21.94
CA ALA A 21 4.95 -8.69 23.19
C ALA A 21 4.98 -9.98 24.02
N LEU A 22 4.74 -11.14 23.40
CA LEU A 22 4.79 -12.44 24.06
C LEU A 22 6.21 -12.81 24.53
N ASP A 23 7.24 -12.53 23.74
CA ASP A 23 8.65 -12.73 24.11
C ASP A 23 9.04 -11.87 25.33
N ARG A 24 8.54 -10.63 25.41
CA ARG A 24 8.71 -9.78 26.60
C ARG A 24 7.96 -10.33 27.82
N ILE A 25 6.75 -10.84 27.66
CA ILE A 25 6.00 -11.46 28.77
C ILE A 25 6.71 -12.72 29.27
N ALA A 26 7.22 -13.54 28.33
CA ALA A 26 7.95 -14.76 28.63
C ALA A 26 9.21 -14.52 29.48
N THR A 27 9.76 -13.31 29.46
CA THR A 27 10.96 -12.92 30.21
C THR A 27 10.66 -12.10 31.46
N THR A 28 9.64 -11.23 31.43
CA THR A 28 9.40 -10.22 32.47
C THR A 28 8.28 -10.57 33.45
N ALA A 29 7.39 -11.53 33.14
CA ALA A 29 6.27 -11.86 34.04
C ALA A 29 6.74 -12.51 35.35
N GLY A 30 6.20 -12.03 36.48
CA GLY A 30 6.52 -12.55 37.82
C GLY A 30 5.86 -13.88 38.18
N ILE A 31 5.00 -14.42 37.32
CA ILE A 31 4.32 -15.70 37.49
C ILE A 31 4.86 -16.67 36.44
N GLU A 32 5.38 -17.81 36.90
CA GLU A 32 6.05 -18.80 36.05
C GLU A 32 5.12 -19.39 34.97
N GLU A 33 3.87 -19.68 35.33
CA GLU A 33 2.85 -20.19 34.42
C GLU A 33 2.58 -19.23 33.25
N ILE A 34 2.54 -17.92 33.52
CA ILE A 34 2.36 -16.89 32.49
C ILE A 34 3.59 -16.84 31.57
N ARG A 35 4.81 -16.96 32.11
CA ARG A 35 6.02 -17.01 31.28
C ARG A 35 6.02 -18.24 30.37
N ALA A 36 5.69 -19.40 30.92
CA ALA A 36 5.63 -20.65 30.17
C ALA A 36 4.58 -20.58 29.04
N LYS A 37 3.37 -20.08 29.34
CA LYS A 37 2.31 -19.92 28.35
C LYS A 37 2.68 -18.91 27.26
N ALA A 38 3.27 -17.78 27.63
CA ALA A 38 3.73 -16.78 26.65
C ALA A 38 4.82 -17.34 25.72
N LYS A 39 5.75 -18.14 26.25
CA LYS A 39 6.78 -18.83 25.45
C LYS A 39 6.16 -19.87 24.50
N GLU A 40 5.20 -20.65 24.98
CA GLU A 40 4.47 -21.64 24.17
C GLU A 40 3.74 -20.95 23.00
N ILE A 41 2.97 -19.89 23.29
CA ILE A 41 2.24 -19.15 22.25
C ILE A 41 3.20 -18.42 21.31
N SER A 42 4.28 -17.79 21.81
CA SER A 42 5.27 -17.14 20.94
C SER A 42 5.94 -18.12 19.97
N ALA A 43 6.16 -19.37 20.41
CA ALA A 43 6.75 -20.41 19.58
C ALA A 43 5.81 -20.90 18.45
N THR A 44 4.50 -20.69 18.56
CA THR A 44 3.54 -21.01 17.49
C THR A 44 3.41 -19.89 16.46
N ILE A 45 3.91 -18.68 16.77
CA ILE A 45 3.89 -17.55 15.84
C ILE A 45 5.08 -17.66 14.89
N PRO A 46 4.85 -17.72 13.56
CA PRO A 46 5.93 -17.73 12.57
C PRO A 46 6.85 -16.52 12.73
N ALA A 47 8.15 -16.71 12.46
CA ALA A 47 9.09 -15.60 12.45
C ALA A 47 8.62 -14.51 11.46
N PRO A 48 8.84 -13.21 11.76
CA PRO A 48 8.45 -12.13 10.86
C PRO A 48 9.09 -12.33 9.49
N VAL A 49 8.26 -12.49 8.45
CA VAL A 49 8.78 -12.51 7.08
C VAL A 49 9.26 -11.10 6.76
N LYS A 50 10.57 -10.98 6.48
CA LYS A 50 11.17 -9.69 6.12
C LYS A 50 10.46 -9.11 4.89
N PRO A 51 10.02 -7.84 4.92
CA PRO A 51 9.43 -7.21 3.75
C PRO A 51 10.41 -7.22 2.56
N THR A 52 9.87 -7.48 1.38
CA THR A 52 10.62 -7.46 0.12
C THR A 52 10.54 -6.06 -0.50
N SER A 53 11.68 -5.50 -0.91
CA SER A 53 11.67 -4.21 -1.61
C SER A 53 11.15 -4.37 -3.03
N LEU A 54 10.28 -3.45 -3.47
CA LEU A 54 9.85 -3.34 -4.86
C LEU A 54 10.73 -2.38 -5.68
N PHE A 55 11.63 -1.65 -5.04
CA PHE A 55 12.50 -0.68 -5.69
C PHE A 55 13.91 -0.75 -5.10
N ASP A 56 14.90 -0.80 -5.96
CA ASP A 56 16.32 -0.94 -5.58
C ASP A 56 17.01 0.42 -5.31
N GLY A 57 16.31 1.53 -5.52
CA GLY A 57 16.86 2.88 -5.39
C GLY A 57 17.69 3.33 -6.59
N ARG A 58 17.74 2.57 -7.68
CA ARG A 58 18.68 2.80 -8.78
C ARG A 58 18.06 2.62 -10.17
N SER A 59 17.11 1.71 -10.31
CA SER A 59 16.53 1.33 -11.60
C SER A 59 15.04 1.06 -11.47
N LEU A 60 14.34 1.10 -12.61
CA LEU A 60 12.93 0.67 -12.71
C LEU A 60 12.82 -0.81 -13.08
N ASN A 61 13.82 -1.64 -12.73
CA ASN A 61 13.75 -3.08 -12.96
C ASN A 61 12.54 -3.68 -12.21
N GLY A 62 11.76 -4.50 -12.91
CA GLY A 62 10.50 -5.03 -12.38
C GLY A 62 9.31 -4.08 -12.50
N TRP A 63 9.48 -2.95 -13.18
CA TRP A 63 8.44 -1.99 -13.50
C TRP A 63 8.34 -1.72 -15.01
N GLU A 64 7.15 -1.32 -15.45
CA GLU A 64 6.82 -0.97 -16.83
C GLU A 64 5.97 0.30 -16.85
N GLY A 65 6.40 1.29 -17.63
CA GLY A 65 5.72 2.59 -17.76
C GLY A 65 6.43 3.46 -18.78
N ASN A 66 5.80 4.60 -19.11
CA ASN A 66 6.37 5.55 -20.07
C ASN A 66 7.67 6.20 -19.53
N PRO A 67 8.83 6.00 -20.17
CA PRO A 67 10.11 6.53 -19.70
C PRO A 67 10.21 8.06 -19.79
N ASP A 68 9.36 8.72 -20.58
CA ASP A 68 9.29 10.19 -20.63
C ASP A 68 8.61 10.77 -19.38
N VAL A 69 7.88 9.93 -18.63
CA VAL A 69 7.10 10.32 -17.46
C VAL A 69 7.76 9.83 -16.18
N TRP A 70 8.28 8.60 -16.20
CA TRP A 70 8.79 7.91 -15.04
C TRP A 70 10.31 7.74 -15.10
N ARG A 71 10.98 8.17 -14.03
CA ARG A 71 12.44 8.18 -13.92
C ARG A 71 12.90 7.90 -12.50
N VAL A 72 14.14 7.47 -12.34
CA VAL A 72 14.80 7.44 -11.03
C VAL A 72 15.64 8.70 -10.87
N ARG A 73 15.46 9.42 -9.77
CA ARG A 73 16.25 10.60 -9.41
C ARG A 73 16.55 10.54 -7.93
N ASP A 74 17.82 10.70 -7.52
CA ASP A 74 18.24 10.75 -6.11
C ASP A 74 17.71 9.59 -5.24
N GLY A 75 17.69 8.39 -5.80
CA GLY A 75 17.25 7.20 -5.09
C GLY A 75 15.73 7.09 -4.89
N VAL A 76 14.93 7.86 -5.62
CA VAL A 76 13.46 7.82 -5.59
C VAL A 76 12.89 7.63 -7.00
N ILE A 77 11.72 7.00 -7.09
CA ILE A 77 10.93 6.97 -8.32
C ILE A 77 10.22 8.32 -8.45
N VAL A 78 10.32 8.97 -9.61
CA VAL A 78 9.67 10.25 -9.91
C VAL A 78 8.75 10.08 -11.11
N GLY A 79 7.51 10.53 -10.98
CA GLY A 79 6.50 10.54 -12.02
C GLY A 79 6.00 11.96 -12.32
N GLY A 80 5.81 12.26 -13.61
CA GLY A 80 5.23 13.51 -14.08
C GLY A 80 6.21 14.67 -14.20
N SER A 81 5.65 15.87 -14.40
CA SER A 81 6.38 17.12 -14.61
C SER A 81 5.61 18.34 -14.08
N ILE A 82 6.33 19.30 -13.50
CA ILE A 82 5.83 20.64 -13.16
C ILE A 82 5.53 21.48 -14.41
N GLU A 83 6.08 21.11 -15.57
CA GLU A 83 5.73 21.76 -16.84
C GLU A 83 4.36 21.31 -17.37
N GLY A 84 3.88 20.13 -16.95
CA GLY A 84 2.56 19.62 -17.28
C GLY A 84 2.52 18.13 -17.59
N ASN A 85 1.38 17.52 -17.29
CA ASN A 85 1.06 16.13 -17.57
C ASN A 85 -0.15 16.08 -18.51
N PRO A 86 -0.03 15.64 -19.78
CA PRO A 86 -1.13 15.74 -20.75
C PRO A 86 -2.25 14.71 -20.53
N ARG A 87 -1.97 13.61 -19.83
CA ARG A 87 -2.91 12.52 -19.55
C ARG A 87 -2.44 11.73 -18.32
N ASN A 88 -3.28 10.84 -17.82
CA ASN A 88 -2.90 9.93 -16.74
C ASN A 88 -1.81 8.98 -17.24
N GLU A 89 -0.82 8.74 -16.39
CA GLU A 89 0.27 7.83 -16.68
C GLU A 89 0.56 6.96 -15.45
N PHE A 90 0.92 5.70 -15.71
CA PHE A 90 1.10 4.71 -14.67
C PHE A 90 2.40 3.95 -14.85
N LEU A 91 3.14 3.76 -13.75
CA LEU A 91 4.26 2.85 -13.65
C LEU A 91 3.83 1.61 -12.89
N THR A 92 3.83 0.46 -13.55
CA THR A 92 3.27 -0.78 -13.02
C THR A 92 4.32 -1.83 -12.79
N THR A 93 4.22 -2.56 -11.69
CA THR A 93 5.00 -3.79 -11.49
C THR A 93 4.79 -4.77 -12.66
N THR A 94 5.80 -5.59 -12.97
CA THR A 94 5.70 -6.68 -13.96
C THR A 94 5.11 -7.95 -13.37
N SER A 95 4.97 -8.01 -12.04
CA SER A 95 4.42 -9.15 -11.29
C SER A 95 3.06 -8.83 -10.70
N ARG A 96 2.26 -9.87 -10.45
CA ARG A 96 0.94 -9.76 -9.85
C ARG A 96 0.97 -10.18 -8.38
N TYR A 97 0.17 -9.53 -7.56
CA TYR A 97 0.11 -9.75 -6.12
C TYR A 97 -1.33 -9.97 -5.67
N THR A 98 -1.50 -10.82 -4.65
CA THR A 98 -2.79 -11.08 -4.00
C THR A 98 -2.84 -10.39 -2.64
N ASN A 99 -2.38 -11.08 -1.61
CA ASN A 99 -2.41 -10.61 -0.23
C ASN A 99 -1.07 -9.98 0.12
N PHE A 100 -1.10 -8.75 0.62
CA PHE A 100 0.10 -8.03 0.97
C PHE A 100 -0.18 -6.91 1.97
N VAL A 101 0.89 -6.47 2.61
CA VAL A 101 0.98 -5.12 3.18
C VAL A 101 2.01 -4.34 2.38
N LEU A 102 1.53 -3.42 1.54
CA LEU A 102 2.36 -2.50 0.76
C LEU A 102 2.62 -1.28 1.63
N ARG A 103 3.89 -0.97 1.86
CA ARG A 103 4.33 0.27 2.50
C ARG A 103 5.17 1.06 1.53
N LEU A 104 4.96 2.36 1.51
CA LEU A 104 5.77 3.29 0.76
C LEU A 104 5.73 4.68 1.40
N GLU A 105 6.61 5.55 0.94
CA GLU A 105 6.49 6.98 1.17
C GLU A 105 6.26 7.68 -0.16
N TYR A 106 5.39 8.68 -0.17
CA TYR A 106 5.18 9.54 -1.32
C TYR A 106 5.41 11.02 -0.97
N LYS A 107 5.78 11.81 -1.97
CA LYS A 107 5.77 13.27 -1.92
C LYS A 107 5.15 13.79 -3.21
N LEU A 108 4.06 14.55 -3.10
CA LEU A 108 3.35 15.15 -4.23
C LEU A 108 3.53 16.67 -4.19
N VAL A 109 4.01 17.24 -5.29
CA VAL A 109 4.15 18.69 -5.48
C VAL A 109 3.42 19.07 -6.75
N GLY A 110 2.67 20.15 -6.75
CA GLY A 110 2.03 20.67 -7.94
C GLY A 110 1.57 22.11 -7.78
N THR A 111 1.29 22.76 -8.91
CA THR A 111 1.00 24.20 -8.97
C THR A 111 -0.31 24.52 -9.69
N GLU A 112 -0.82 23.60 -10.51
CA GLU A 112 -1.97 23.86 -11.38
C GLU A 112 -2.74 22.57 -11.70
N GLY A 113 -4.06 22.70 -11.87
CA GLY A 113 -4.96 21.61 -12.24
C GLY A 113 -5.28 20.65 -11.10
N PHE A 114 -5.72 19.44 -11.46
CA PHE A 114 -6.06 18.40 -10.49
C PHE A 114 -4.78 17.69 -10.03
N VAL A 115 -4.08 18.31 -9.08
CA VAL A 115 -2.82 17.79 -8.49
C VAL A 115 -3.12 16.52 -7.70
N ASN A 116 -3.01 15.39 -8.39
CA ASN A 116 -3.46 14.09 -7.93
C ASN A 116 -2.53 12.98 -8.46
N GLY A 117 -2.40 11.92 -7.68
CA GLY A 117 -1.80 10.67 -8.09
C GLY A 117 -2.43 9.54 -7.29
N GLY A 118 -1.78 8.39 -7.26
CA GLY A 118 -2.36 7.26 -6.56
C GLY A 118 -1.52 6.01 -6.63
N VAL A 119 -1.97 5.00 -5.90
CA VAL A 119 -1.39 3.67 -5.90
C VAL A 119 -2.47 2.69 -6.33
N GLN A 120 -2.35 2.19 -7.56
CA GLN A 120 -3.16 1.10 -8.10
C GLN A 120 -2.77 -0.22 -7.45
N PHE A 121 -3.75 -1.06 -7.17
CA PHE A 121 -3.53 -2.43 -6.72
C PHE A 121 -4.67 -3.36 -7.16
N HIS A 122 -4.40 -4.66 -7.17
CA HIS A 122 -5.26 -5.68 -7.81
C HIS A 122 -5.75 -5.27 -9.21
N SER A 123 -4.95 -4.47 -9.90
CA SER A 123 -5.35 -3.79 -11.12
C SER A 123 -4.79 -4.50 -12.35
N LYS A 124 -5.31 -4.15 -13.52
CA LYS A 124 -4.79 -4.60 -14.83
C LYS A 124 -4.67 -3.40 -15.77
N ARG A 125 -3.76 -3.48 -16.73
CA ARG A 125 -3.77 -2.57 -17.89
C ARG A 125 -5.06 -2.76 -18.68
N VAL A 126 -5.66 -1.69 -19.17
CA VAL A 126 -6.78 -1.77 -20.12
C VAL A 126 -6.24 -1.82 -21.55
N ALA A 127 -7.04 -2.30 -22.50
CA ALA A 127 -6.60 -2.41 -23.90
C ALA A 127 -6.59 -1.05 -24.62
N GLN A 128 -7.57 -0.20 -24.33
CA GLN A 128 -7.73 1.10 -24.99
C GLN A 128 -8.24 2.16 -23.99
N PRO A 129 -7.47 3.23 -23.75
CA PRO A 129 -6.08 3.41 -24.18
C PRO A 129 -5.12 2.54 -23.33
N ALA A 130 -4.06 2.00 -23.94
CA ALA A 130 -3.20 0.99 -23.29
C ALA A 130 -2.38 1.51 -22.09
N ASN A 131 -2.29 2.83 -21.91
CA ASN A 131 -1.65 3.44 -20.74
C ASN A 131 -2.55 3.38 -19.49
N GLU A 132 -3.86 3.18 -19.62
CA GLU A 132 -4.79 3.22 -18.49
C GLU A 132 -4.81 1.90 -17.69
N MET A 133 -5.29 2.01 -16.45
CA MET A 133 -5.40 0.92 -15.51
C MET A 133 -6.86 0.72 -15.10
N SER A 134 -7.26 -0.50 -14.78
CA SER A 134 -8.58 -0.82 -14.24
C SER A 134 -8.44 -1.62 -12.94
N GLY A 135 -9.01 -1.12 -11.85
CA GLY A 135 -8.97 -1.73 -10.52
C GLY A 135 -8.92 -0.72 -9.38
N PHE A 136 -8.58 -1.19 -8.18
CA PHE A 136 -8.58 -0.37 -6.98
C PHE A 136 -7.42 0.64 -6.96
N GLN A 137 -7.72 1.87 -6.54
CA GLN A 137 -6.76 2.94 -6.30
C GLN A 137 -6.81 3.40 -4.85
N ALA A 138 -5.66 3.44 -4.20
CA ALA A 138 -5.46 4.22 -2.98
C ALA A 138 -5.01 5.62 -3.41
N ASP A 139 -5.91 6.59 -3.28
CA ASP A 139 -5.80 7.92 -3.89
C ASP A 139 -4.83 8.84 -3.13
N ILE A 140 -4.20 9.81 -3.82
CA ILE A 140 -3.19 10.74 -3.28
C ILE A 140 -3.43 12.15 -3.85
N GLY A 141 -3.56 13.13 -2.98
CA GLY A 141 -3.72 14.55 -3.32
C GLY A 141 -5.17 14.95 -3.55
N ALA A 142 -5.36 16.20 -3.97
CA ALA A 142 -6.67 16.82 -4.26
C ALA A 142 -7.76 16.65 -3.19
N GLY A 143 -7.38 16.45 -1.92
CA GLY A 143 -8.33 16.21 -0.82
C GLY A 143 -8.85 14.78 -0.72
N TYR A 144 -8.29 13.83 -1.48
CA TYR A 144 -8.67 12.42 -1.50
C TYR A 144 -7.60 11.48 -0.97
N SER A 145 -6.51 11.99 -0.40
CA SER A 145 -5.42 11.17 0.13
C SER A 145 -5.92 10.13 1.14
N GLY A 146 -5.66 8.85 0.87
CA GLY A 146 -6.11 7.77 1.71
C GLY A 146 -7.51 7.24 1.41
N CYS A 147 -8.22 7.78 0.41
CA CYS A 147 -9.50 7.26 -0.07
C CYS A 147 -9.31 6.08 -1.04
N LEU A 148 -10.36 5.27 -1.19
CA LEU A 148 -10.38 4.12 -2.09
C LEU A 148 -11.26 4.42 -3.30
N TYR A 149 -10.66 4.52 -4.48
CA TYR A 149 -11.33 4.70 -5.77
C TYR A 149 -11.28 3.40 -6.59
N ASP A 150 -12.20 3.24 -7.54
CA ASP A 150 -12.27 2.06 -8.42
C ASP A 150 -12.15 2.47 -9.89
N GLU A 151 -10.89 2.66 -10.28
CA GLU A 151 -10.41 3.25 -11.53
C GLU A 151 -10.83 2.42 -12.74
N SER A 152 -11.41 3.08 -13.75
CA SER A 152 -11.82 2.51 -15.05
C SER A 152 -12.62 1.18 -14.97
N ARG A 153 -13.23 0.91 -13.82
CA ARG A 153 -14.11 -0.25 -13.59
C ARG A 153 -15.47 0.21 -13.12
N ARG A 154 -15.53 0.85 -11.95
CA ARG A 154 -16.78 1.42 -11.39
C ARG A 154 -16.80 2.94 -11.40
N ASN A 155 -15.65 3.59 -11.61
CA ASN A 155 -15.50 5.04 -11.72
C ASN A 155 -16.13 5.83 -10.57
N ARG A 156 -15.94 5.33 -9.33
CA ARG A 156 -16.44 5.97 -8.12
C ARG A 156 -15.56 5.62 -6.91
N PHE A 157 -15.60 6.47 -5.90
CA PHE A 157 -15.07 6.12 -4.59
C PHE A 157 -15.91 5.02 -3.94
N LEU A 158 -15.23 4.01 -3.41
CA LEU A 158 -15.82 2.92 -2.64
C LEU A 158 -15.82 3.22 -1.13
N ALA A 159 -14.81 3.96 -0.67
CA ALA A 159 -14.70 4.45 0.71
C ALA A 159 -13.88 5.75 0.73
N GLN A 160 -14.28 6.69 1.58
CA GLN A 160 -13.62 7.99 1.71
C GLN A 160 -13.39 8.32 3.19
N ALA A 161 -12.23 8.90 3.50
CA ALA A 161 -11.98 9.50 4.79
C ALA A 161 -12.64 10.89 4.88
N PRO A 162 -13.04 11.36 6.06
CA PRO A 162 -13.49 12.73 6.24
C PRO A 162 -12.42 13.74 5.84
N ALA A 163 -12.81 14.82 5.16
CA ALA A 163 -11.87 15.84 4.69
C ALA A 163 -11.00 16.43 5.82
N GLU A 164 -11.57 16.63 7.01
CA GLU A 164 -10.84 17.11 8.19
C GLU A 164 -9.76 16.12 8.65
N GLN A 165 -10.01 14.81 8.53
CA GLN A 165 -9.02 13.78 8.84
C GLN A 165 -7.86 13.85 7.85
N ILE A 166 -8.16 13.99 6.55
CA ILE A 166 -7.15 14.09 5.49
C ILE A 166 -6.29 15.35 5.69
N GLN A 167 -6.91 16.51 5.91
CA GLN A 167 -6.22 17.78 6.14
C GLN A 167 -5.28 17.74 7.35
N ARG A 168 -5.64 17.01 8.40
CA ARG A 168 -4.80 16.83 9.58
C ARG A 168 -3.63 15.87 9.33
N LEU A 169 -3.86 14.83 8.54
CA LEU A 169 -2.90 13.74 8.34
C LEU A 169 -1.88 14.04 7.24
N GLU A 170 -2.35 14.49 6.08
CA GLU A 170 -1.49 14.74 4.93
C GLU A 170 -0.53 15.91 5.20
N LYS A 171 0.71 15.76 4.73
CA LYS A 171 1.72 16.83 4.71
C LYS A 171 1.92 17.28 3.26
N PRO A 172 1.19 18.29 2.76
CA PRO A 172 1.29 18.73 1.37
C PRO A 172 2.72 19.15 1.01
N GLY A 173 3.23 18.71 -0.14
CA GLY A 173 4.57 19.03 -0.61
C GLY A 173 5.73 18.36 0.16
N ASP A 174 5.43 17.48 1.11
CA ASP A 174 6.41 16.75 1.92
C ASP A 174 6.16 15.23 1.88
N TRP A 175 7.08 14.46 2.46
CA TRP A 175 7.02 13.00 2.50
C TRP A 175 5.94 12.49 3.44
N ASN A 176 5.02 11.69 2.92
CA ASN A 176 3.94 11.03 3.66
C ASN A 176 4.16 9.51 3.63
N ARG A 177 3.97 8.85 4.77
CA ARG A 177 3.93 7.39 4.83
C ARG A 177 2.56 6.90 4.38
N TYR A 178 2.55 5.87 3.57
CA TYR A 178 1.34 5.27 3.03
C TYR A 178 1.39 3.76 3.13
N GLU A 179 0.26 3.17 3.52
CA GLU A 179 0.14 1.74 3.68
C GLU A 179 -1.17 1.22 3.10
N VAL A 180 -1.09 0.22 2.22
CA VAL A 180 -2.23 -0.49 1.65
C VAL A 180 -2.15 -1.94 2.09
N ARG A 181 -3.18 -2.41 2.80
CA ARG A 181 -3.29 -3.80 3.24
C ARG A 181 -4.40 -4.48 2.45
N CYS A 182 -4.06 -5.62 1.86
CA CYS A 182 -5.00 -6.49 1.18
C CYS A 182 -4.94 -7.88 1.82
N ALA A 183 -6.06 -8.31 2.39
CA ALA A 183 -6.28 -9.67 2.88
C ALA A 183 -7.62 -10.16 2.30
N GLY A 184 -7.54 -10.96 1.24
CA GLY A 184 -8.72 -11.33 0.47
C GLY A 184 -9.45 -10.10 -0.06
N SER A 185 -10.75 -10.02 0.22
CA SER A 185 -11.61 -8.88 -0.13
C SER A 185 -11.55 -7.73 0.88
N HIS A 186 -10.77 -7.87 1.97
CA HIS A 186 -10.60 -6.84 2.99
C HIS A 186 -9.43 -5.90 2.64
N ILE A 187 -9.76 -4.64 2.38
CA ILE A 187 -8.85 -3.58 1.99
C ILE A 187 -8.78 -2.53 3.09
N ARG A 188 -7.57 -2.20 3.54
CA ARG A 188 -7.33 -1.11 4.49
C ARG A 188 -6.27 -0.17 3.95
N ILE A 189 -6.49 1.13 4.13
CA ILE A 189 -5.54 2.18 3.76
C ILE A 189 -5.19 2.98 5.02
N LEU A 190 -3.90 3.26 5.20
CA LEU A 190 -3.41 4.12 6.27
C LEU A 190 -2.57 5.26 5.68
N LEU A 191 -2.80 6.46 6.18
CA LEU A 191 -2.05 7.67 5.89
C LEU A 191 -1.32 8.13 7.14
N ASN A 192 0.01 8.25 7.06
CA ASN A 192 0.89 8.64 8.16
C ASN A 192 0.76 7.82 9.46
N GLY A 193 0.19 6.62 9.37
CA GLY A 193 -0.01 5.67 10.47
C GLY A 193 -1.44 5.60 11.00
N GLU A 194 -2.34 6.45 10.51
CA GLU A 194 -3.75 6.44 10.89
C GLU A 194 -4.61 5.84 9.77
N LYS A 195 -5.59 5.00 10.13
CA LYS A 195 -6.48 4.34 9.17
C LYS A 195 -7.48 5.34 8.57
N THR A 196 -7.49 5.44 7.25
CA THR A 196 -8.41 6.28 6.46
C THR A 196 -9.53 5.45 5.81
N VAL A 197 -9.24 4.21 5.45
CA VAL A 197 -10.21 3.28 4.85
C VAL A 197 -10.16 1.91 5.53
N ASP A 198 -11.35 1.35 5.71
CA ASP A 198 -11.61 -0.03 6.10
C ASP A 198 -12.79 -0.55 5.26
N TYR A 199 -12.50 -1.34 4.24
CA TYR A 199 -13.46 -1.69 3.19
C TYR A 199 -13.46 -3.20 2.93
N LEU A 200 -14.65 -3.80 2.93
CA LEU A 200 -14.86 -5.18 2.51
C LEU A 200 -15.53 -5.16 1.13
N GLU A 201 -14.86 -5.70 0.11
CA GLU A 201 -15.45 -5.84 -1.24
C GLU A 201 -16.56 -6.91 -1.22
N PRO A 202 -17.84 -6.53 -1.43
CA PRO A 202 -18.95 -7.46 -1.34
C PRO A 202 -19.14 -8.33 -2.60
N ASP A 203 -18.60 -7.92 -3.75
CA ASP A 203 -18.79 -8.63 -5.01
C ASP A 203 -17.68 -9.68 -5.22
N PRO A 204 -18.00 -10.99 -5.13
CA PRO A 204 -17.01 -12.06 -5.25
C PRO A 204 -16.46 -12.21 -6.67
N SER A 205 -17.05 -11.54 -7.67
CA SER A 205 -16.53 -11.55 -9.04
C SER A 205 -15.34 -10.61 -9.23
N ILE A 206 -15.07 -9.73 -8.27
CA ILE A 206 -13.97 -8.79 -8.34
C ILE A 206 -12.62 -9.50 -8.17
N PRO A 207 -11.67 -9.31 -9.12
CA PRO A 207 -10.34 -9.85 -8.97
C PRO A 207 -9.62 -9.30 -7.74
N LEU A 208 -9.11 -10.21 -6.89
CA LEU A 208 -8.31 -9.90 -5.71
C LEU A 208 -6.81 -10.15 -5.95
N ALA A 209 -6.41 -10.11 -7.23
CA ALA A 209 -5.06 -10.38 -7.70
C ALA A 209 -4.75 -9.51 -8.91
N GLY A 210 -3.64 -8.78 -8.89
CA GLY A 210 -3.28 -7.92 -10.00
C GLY A 210 -1.97 -7.17 -9.80
N LEU A 211 -1.71 -6.26 -10.72
CA LEU A 211 -0.54 -5.41 -10.67
C LEU A 211 -0.69 -4.37 -9.56
N ILE A 212 0.45 -3.97 -9.00
CA ILE A 212 0.59 -2.71 -8.28
C ILE A 212 1.06 -1.65 -9.29
N GLY A 213 0.52 -0.44 -9.22
CA GLY A 213 0.91 0.67 -10.06
C GLY A 213 1.00 1.99 -9.31
N LEU A 214 1.88 2.88 -9.75
CA LEU A 214 2.00 4.25 -9.29
C LEU A 214 1.39 5.14 -10.36
N GLN A 215 0.57 6.12 -9.97
CA GLN A 215 -0.11 7.03 -10.88
C GLN A 215 0.38 8.46 -10.70
N ILE A 216 0.47 9.19 -11.82
CA ILE A 216 0.34 10.65 -11.86
C ILE A 216 -0.86 11.01 -12.74
N HIS A 217 -1.73 11.88 -12.23
CA HIS A 217 -2.93 12.31 -12.97
C HIS A 217 -2.58 13.28 -14.10
N GLY A 218 -3.34 13.23 -15.18
CA GLY A 218 -3.22 14.16 -16.31
C GLY A 218 -3.83 15.53 -16.04
N ASN A 219 -3.71 16.42 -17.02
CA ASN A 219 -4.24 17.78 -17.01
C ASN A 219 -3.86 18.57 -15.75
N CYS A 220 -2.65 18.33 -15.24
CA CYS A 220 -2.11 19.03 -14.09
C CYS A 220 -0.61 19.33 -14.28
N LYS A 221 -0.10 20.28 -13.50
CA LYS A 221 1.33 20.55 -13.35
C LYS A 221 1.76 20.03 -12.00
N ALA A 222 2.26 18.80 -11.99
CA ALA A 222 2.60 18.09 -10.78
C ALA A 222 3.70 17.06 -11.01
N GLU A 223 4.49 16.84 -9.96
CA GLU A 223 5.49 15.77 -9.86
C GLU A 223 5.21 14.99 -8.58
N ILE A 224 5.18 13.66 -8.68
CA ILE A 224 5.05 12.75 -7.55
C ILE A 224 6.32 11.92 -7.40
N SER A 225 6.80 11.78 -6.18
CA SER A 225 7.98 10.98 -5.84
C SER A 225 7.61 9.85 -4.90
N PHE A 226 8.21 8.68 -5.08
CA PHE A 226 7.99 7.50 -4.24
C PHE A 226 9.31 6.87 -3.77
N ARG A 227 9.36 6.43 -2.52
CA ARG A 227 10.50 5.69 -1.95
C ARG A 227 10.05 4.66 -0.91
N ASN A 228 10.99 3.84 -0.45
CA ASN A 228 10.76 2.84 0.60
C ASN A 228 9.59 1.87 0.28
N LEU A 229 9.42 1.52 -1.01
CA LEU A 229 8.37 0.64 -1.48
C LEU A 229 8.68 -0.81 -1.06
N THR A 230 7.88 -1.37 -0.16
CA THR A 230 8.07 -2.73 0.37
C THR A 230 6.77 -3.50 0.43
N LEU A 231 6.84 -4.81 0.18
CA LEU A 231 5.75 -5.76 0.40
C LEU A 231 6.07 -6.66 1.57
N GLY A 232 5.24 -6.60 2.61
CA GLY A 232 5.18 -7.59 3.68
C GLY A 232 4.06 -8.61 3.46
N PRO A 233 4.06 -9.72 4.22
CA PRO A 233 2.93 -10.63 4.23
C PRO A 233 1.68 -9.92 4.74
N ALA A 234 0.51 -10.28 4.19
CA ALA A 234 -0.75 -9.92 4.84
C ALA A 234 -0.83 -10.59 6.23
N PRO A 235 -1.54 -9.99 7.20
CA PRO A 235 -1.73 -10.61 8.51
C PRO A 235 -2.33 -12.02 8.39
N HIS A 236 -1.91 -12.92 9.28
CA HIS A 236 -2.35 -14.31 9.24
C HIS A 236 -3.87 -14.41 9.46
N GLY A 237 -4.55 -14.96 8.45
CA GLY A 237 -5.99 -15.19 8.43
C GLY A 237 -6.47 -15.68 7.06
N GLU A 238 -5.83 -15.23 5.97
CA GLU A 238 -6.33 -15.52 4.60
C GLU A 238 -5.21 -15.65 3.54
N ALA A 239 -4.07 -16.30 3.85
CA ALA A 239 -2.98 -16.41 2.88
C ALA A 239 -3.18 -17.58 1.91
N ARG A 240 -3.47 -17.29 0.62
CA ARG A 240 -2.91 -18.08 -0.49
C ARG A 240 -1.66 -17.36 -1.00
N ALA A 241 -0.56 -18.10 -1.09
CA ALA A 241 0.77 -17.59 -1.44
C ALA A 241 0.76 -16.77 -2.73
N ASN A 242 1.58 -15.72 -2.77
CA ASN A 242 1.91 -15.01 -4.01
C ASN A 242 2.53 -16.03 -4.98
N VAL A 243 1.91 -16.19 -6.16
CA VAL A 243 2.52 -16.95 -7.26
C VAL A 243 3.41 -15.98 -8.02
N PRO A 244 4.74 -16.24 -8.14
CA PRO A 244 5.56 -15.51 -9.10
C PRO A 244 4.97 -15.77 -10.49
N GLY A 245 4.29 -14.76 -11.04
CA GLY A 245 3.76 -14.84 -12.39
C GLY A 245 4.92 -14.95 -13.38
N GLY A 246 4.96 -16.05 -14.12
CA GLY A 246 5.79 -16.18 -15.32
C GLY A 246 5.51 -15.06 -16.33
N PRO A 247 6.35 -14.93 -17.37
CA PRO A 247 6.34 -13.77 -18.25
C PRO A 247 4.96 -13.54 -18.86
N ALA A 248 4.56 -12.26 -18.94
CA ALA A 248 3.33 -11.86 -19.61
C ALA A 248 3.28 -12.48 -21.01
N ALA A 249 2.17 -13.16 -21.32
CA ALA A 249 1.91 -13.60 -22.67
C ALA A 249 1.92 -12.36 -23.58
N ARG A 250 2.73 -12.44 -24.64
CA ARG A 250 2.92 -11.42 -25.67
C ARG A 250 1.63 -11.16 -26.43
#